data_AF-A0A830GYH5-F1
#
_entry.id   AF-A0A830GYH5-F1
#
_cell.length_a   1.000
_cell.length_b   1.000
_cell.length_c   1.000
_cell.angle_alpha   90.00
_cell.angle_beta   90.00
_cell.angle_gamma   90.00
#
_symmetry.space_group_name_H-M   'P 1'
#
loop_
_entity.id
_entity.type
_entity.pdbx_description
1 polymer ?
#
loop_
_entity_poly.entity_id
_entity_poly.type
_entity_poly.pdbx_seq_one_letter_code
_entity_poly.pdbx_strand_id
1 'polypeptide(L)'
;MDEQVKALVKSTAKLIETAISVKPTDCILKNLATITGNALAALKMLVPEIAGAVDELAPKFEKIQEMSKSVTSNPSVEAYIESVMSIFSKFNVDPGIWAAFTTLEAMYAIQLCGNEAAKYFLVRTILAGSLPFNLYVAMLNHVGVDNQFGVELFKSLLSQSEGQ
;
A
#
# COMPACT_ATOMS: atom_id res chain seq x y z
N MET A 1 12.03 -17.80 -16.64
CA MET A 1 11.21 -16.63 -16.28
C MET A 1 10.93 -15.86 -17.55
N ASP A 2 9.67 -15.68 -17.90
CA ASP A 2 9.22 -14.89 -19.05
C ASP A 2 9.75 -13.44 -18.96
N GLU A 3 10.06 -12.81 -20.10
CA GLU A 3 10.59 -11.45 -20.18
C GLU A 3 9.63 -10.42 -19.57
N GLN A 4 8.31 -10.66 -19.67
CA GLN A 4 7.31 -9.81 -19.02
C GLN A 4 7.41 -9.89 -17.49
N VAL A 5 7.59 -11.09 -16.94
CA VAL A 5 7.78 -11.29 -15.49
C VAL A 5 9.10 -10.66 -15.04
N LYS A 6 10.19 -10.78 -15.81
CA LYS A 6 11.46 -10.10 -15.52
C LYS A 6 11.29 -8.58 -15.45
N ALA A 7 10.60 -7.98 -16.42
CA ALA A 7 10.35 -6.54 -16.46
C ALA A 7 9.50 -6.07 -15.27
N LEU A 8 8.46 -6.83 -14.91
CA LEU A 8 7.58 -6.56 -13.78
C LEU A 8 8.33 -6.61 -12.43
N VAL A 9 9.13 -7.65 -12.21
CA VAL A 9 9.95 -7.80 -11.00
C VAL A 9 10.96 -6.65 -10.89
N LYS A 10 11.62 -6.28 -12.00
CA LYS A 10 12.56 -5.16 -12.02
C LYS A 10 11.88 -3.82 -11.71
N SER A 11 10.69 -3.58 -12.27
CA SER A 11 9.89 -2.38 -11.96
C SER A 11 9.50 -2.31 -10.49
N THR A 12 9.06 -3.45 -9.93
CA THR A 12 8.67 -3.57 -8.52
C THR A 12 9.85 -3.28 -7.58
N ALA A 13 11.02 -3.86 -7.87
CA ALA A 13 12.24 -3.60 -7.10
C ALA A 13 12.59 -2.09 -7.09
N LYS A 14 12.47 -1.42 -8.24
CA LYS A 14 12.73 0.02 -8.35
C LYS A 14 11.73 0.87 -7.54
N LEU A 15 10.46 0.48 -7.48
CA LEU A 15 9.47 1.15 -6.62
C LEU A 15 9.82 0.98 -5.14
N ILE A 16 10.25 -0.22 -4.73
CA ILE A 16 10.71 -0.50 -3.38
C ILE A 16 11.95 0.34 -3.05
N GLU A 17 12.96 0.37 -3.91
CA GLU A 17 14.16 1.22 -3.76
C GLU A 17 13.80 2.70 -3.61
N THR A 18 12.81 3.17 -4.38
CA THR A 18 12.30 4.54 -4.26
C THR A 18 11.64 4.77 -2.89
N ALA A 19 10.81 3.85 -2.41
CA ALA A 19 10.15 3.97 -1.10
C ALA A 19 11.15 3.99 0.06
N ILE A 20 12.21 3.18 -0.04
CA ILE A 20 13.27 3.11 0.96
C ILE A 20 14.14 4.37 0.97
N SER A 21 14.44 4.95 -0.20
CA SER A 21 15.28 6.15 -0.31
C SER A 21 14.57 7.43 0.11
N VAL A 22 13.23 7.47 0.08
CA VAL A 22 12.46 8.63 0.54
C VAL A 22 12.16 8.53 2.04
N LYS A 23 12.98 9.25 2.81
CA LYS A 23 12.88 9.37 4.27
C LYS A 23 11.83 10.42 4.69
N PRO A 24 11.20 10.26 5.87
CA PRO A 24 10.33 11.30 6.41
C PRO A 24 11.17 12.50 6.82
N THR A 25 10.64 13.71 6.64
CA THR A 25 11.27 14.94 7.14
C THR A 25 11.09 15.06 8.65
N ASP A 26 11.87 15.91 9.32
CA ASP A 26 11.71 16.18 10.76
C ASP A 26 10.31 16.71 11.10
N CYS A 27 9.70 17.48 10.19
CA CYS A 27 8.32 17.93 10.35
C CYS A 27 7.33 16.76 10.34
N ILE A 28 7.50 15.80 9.41
CA ILE A 28 6.66 14.59 9.38
C ILE A 28 6.85 13.83 10.70
N LEU A 29 8.08 13.63 11.15
CA LEU A 29 8.35 12.90 12.40
C LEU A 29 7.69 13.56 13.62
N LYS A 30 7.68 14.89 13.69
CA LYS A 30 7.02 15.65 14.76
C LYS A 30 5.50 15.59 14.70
N ASN A 31 4.92 15.50 13.50
CA ASN A 31 3.47 15.62 13.28
C ASN A 31 2.80 14.30 12.85
N LEU A 32 3.51 13.17 12.87
CA LEU A 32 3.04 11.92 12.29
C LEU A 32 1.69 11.46 12.88
N ALA A 33 1.55 11.49 14.21
CA ALA A 33 0.30 11.11 14.87
C ALA A 33 -0.88 12.00 14.43
N THR A 34 -0.66 13.30 14.27
CA THR A 34 -1.68 14.24 13.77
C THR A 34 -2.02 13.97 12.30
N ILE A 35 -1.02 13.73 11.45
CA ILE A 35 -1.22 13.42 10.03
C ILE A 35 -2.07 12.14 9.89
N THR A 36 -1.67 11.08 10.58
CA THR A 36 -2.35 9.78 10.58
C THR A 36 -3.76 9.89 11.15
N GLY A 37 -3.95 10.55 12.28
CA GLY A 37 -5.27 10.74 12.88
C GLY A 37 -6.23 11.51 11.96
N ASN A 38 -5.74 12.58 11.33
CA ASN A 38 -6.52 13.35 10.37
C ASN A 38 -6.86 12.54 9.12
N ALA A 39 -5.91 11.76 8.59
CA ALA A 39 -6.14 10.89 7.44
C ALA A 39 -7.18 9.79 7.73
N LEU A 40 -7.12 9.15 8.90
CA LEU A 40 -8.12 8.18 9.34
C LEU A 40 -9.51 8.82 9.47
N ALA A 41 -9.59 9.99 10.11
CA ALA A 41 -10.85 10.71 10.27
C ALA A 41 -11.45 11.12 8.91
N ALA A 42 -10.61 11.64 8.00
CA ALA A 42 -11.03 12.00 6.66
C ALA A 42 -11.51 10.80 5.85
N LEU A 43 -10.79 9.67 5.91
CA LEU A 43 -11.17 8.47 5.18
C LEU A 43 -12.55 7.97 5.59
N LYS A 44 -12.82 7.92 6.90
CA LYS A 44 -14.13 7.54 7.45
C LYS A 44 -15.24 8.52 7.13
N MET A 45 -14.92 9.82 7.07
CA MET A 45 -15.89 10.85 6.73
C MET A 45 -16.23 10.85 5.24
N LEU A 46 -15.25 10.63 4.37
CA LEU A 46 -15.41 10.70 2.91
C LEU A 46 -16.00 9.41 2.33
N VAL A 47 -15.74 8.26 2.96
CA VAL A 47 -16.24 6.95 2.54
C VAL A 47 -16.80 6.21 3.77
N PRO A 48 -17.95 6.64 4.31
CA PRO A 48 -18.53 6.06 5.52
C PRO A 48 -18.87 4.57 5.38
N GLU A 49 -19.09 4.08 4.16
CA GLU A 49 -19.40 2.67 3.85
C GLU A 49 -18.26 1.73 4.26
N ILE A 50 -17.01 2.21 4.30
CA ILE A 50 -15.86 1.41 4.70
C ILE A 50 -15.38 1.72 6.13
N ALA A 51 -16.10 2.55 6.89
CA ALA A 51 -15.63 3.02 8.19
C ALA A 51 -15.31 1.87 9.17
N GLY A 52 -16.11 0.81 9.18
CA GLY A 52 -15.84 -0.40 9.98
C GLY A 52 -14.52 -1.07 9.59
N ALA A 53 -14.27 -1.24 8.28
CA ALA A 53 -13.01 -1.78 7.79
C ALA A 53 -11.82 -0.84 8.14
N VAL A 54 -12.02 0.47 8.09
CA VAL A 54 -10.98 1.44 8.50
C VAL A 54 -10.67 1.33 9.99
N ASP A 55 -11.68 1.19 10.85
CA ASP A 55 -11.47 1.05 12.30
C ASP A 55 -10.74 -0.26 12.65
N GLU A 56 -11.05 -1.36 11.95
CA GLU A 56 -10.32 -2.62 12.09
C GLU A 56 -8.87 -2.55 11.60
N LEU A 57 -8.62 -1.75 10.55
CA LEU A 57 -7.31 -1.61 9.92
C LEU A 57 -6.43 -0.53 10.56
N ALA A 58 -6.98 0.44 11.28
CA ALA A 58 -6.24 1.58 11.84
C ALA A 58 -5.02 1.17 12.69
N PRO A 59 -5.10 0.20 13.63
CA PRO A 59 -3.92 -0.24 14.39
C PRO A 59 -2.85 -0.89 13.50
N LYS A 60 -3.26 -1.51 12.39
CA LYS A 60 -2.35 -2.14 11.41
C LYS A 60 -1.66 -1.08 10.56
N PHE A 61 -2.36 -0.01 10.20
CA PHE A 61 -1.82 1.12 9.46
C PHE A 61 -0.69 1.81 10.22
N GLU A 62 -0.89 2.08 11.51
CA GLU A 62 0.17 2.59 12.39
C GLU A 62 1.38 1.65 12.40
N LYS A 63 1.14 0.33 12.49
CA LYS A 63 2.22 -0.65 12.47
C LYS A 63 2.99 -0.68 11.14
N ILE A 64 2.29 -0.60 10.01
CA ILE A 64 2.92 -0.51 8.67
C ILE A 64 3.81 0.71 8.60
N GLN A 65 3.39 1.84 9.17
CA GLN A 65 4.18 3.07 9.15
C GLN A 65 5.43 3.00 10.02
N GLU A 66 5.33 2.44 11.22
CA GLU A 66 6.50 2.19 12.07
C GLU A 66 7.55 1.35 11.34
N MET A 67 7.11 0.26 10.71
CA MET A 67 8.00 -0.63 9.97
C MET A 67 8.56 0.05 8.72
N SER A 68 7.72 0.79 8.00
CA SER A 68 8.15 1.58 6.83
C SER A 68 9.23 2.60 7.21
N LYS A 69 9.16 3.17 8.42
CA LYS A 69 10.21 4.03 8.97
C LYS A 69 11.46 3.22 9.33
N SER A 70 11.33 2.06 10.00
CA SER A 70 12.49 1.25 10.40
C SER A 70 13.29 0.73 9.20
N VAL A 71 12.62 0.40 8.09
CA VAL A 71 13.30 -0.05 6.86
C VAL A 71 14.19 1.04 6.28
N THR A 72 13.85 2.32 6.45
CA THR A 72 14.73 3.42 5.98
C THR A 72 16.06 3.48 6.73
N SER A 73 16.16 2.82 7.90
CA SER A 73 17.39 2.72 8.70
C SER A 73 18.24 1.50 8.34
N ASN A 74 17.67 0.47 7.71
CA ASN A 74 18.38 -0.69 7.19
C ASN A 74 17.89 -1.04 5.77
N PRO A 75 18.32 -0.26 4.76
CA PRO A 75 17.69 -0.25 3.45
C PRO A 75 18.06 -1.49 2.63
N SER A 76 17.10 -2.40 2.41
CA SER A 76 17.18 -3.43 1.38
C SER A 76 15.79 -3.81 0.88
N VAL A 77 15.72 -4.30 -0.36
CA VAL A 77 14.47 -4.83 -0.93
C VAL A 77 13.93 -5.98 -0.07
N GLU A 78 14.82 -6.84 0.42
CA GLU A 78 14.47 -7.98 1.26
C GLU A 78 13.91 -7.53 2.62
N ALA A 79 14.55 -6.56 3.28
CA ALA A 79 14.03 -5.99 4.52
C ALA A 79 12.66 -5.36 4.33
N TYR A 80 12.41 -4.69 3.19
CA TYR A 80 11.09 -4.13 2.88
C TYR A 80 10.03 -5.23 2.68
N ILE A 81 10.37 -6.31 1.97
CA ILE A 81 9.47 -7.45 1.76
C ILE A 81 9.13 -8.11 3.10
N GLU A 82 10.14 -8.44 3.90
CA GLU A 82 9.97 -9.16 5.17
C GLU A 82 9.22 -8.34 6.22
N SER A 83 9.28 -7.01 6.15
CA SER A 83 8.64 -6.14 7.13
C SER A 83 7.33 -5.52 6.64
N VAL A 84 7.35 -4.76 5.55
CA VAL A 84 6.19 -3.98 5.10
C VAL A 84 5.24 -4.85 4.30
N MET A 85 5.74 -5.63 3.34
CA MET A 85 4.87 -6.46 2.50
C MET A 85 4.25 -7.63 3.28
N SER A 86 5.00 -8.25 4.18
CA SER A 86 4.50 -9.35 5.01
C SER A 86 3.32 -8.94 5.91
N ILE A 87 3.22 -7.67 6.28
CA ILE A 87 2.09 -7.15 7.08
C ILE A 87 0.80 -7.14 6.27
N PHE A 88 0.85 -6.84 4.97
CA PHE A 88 -0.34 -6.88 4.13
C PHE A 88 -0.97 -8.27 4.11
N SER A 89 -0.15 -9.31 3.95
CA SER A 89 -0.63 -10.70 3.95
C SER A 89 -0.98 -11.19 5.35
N LYS A 90 -0.14 -10.91 6.36
CA LYS A 90 -0.36 -11.40 7.73
C LYS A 90 -1.63 -10.84 8.36
N PHE A 91 -1.98 -9.59 8.04
CA PHE A 91 -3.10 -8.91 8.67
C PHE A 91 -4.28 -8.65 7.73
N ASN A 92 -4.27 -9.24 6.53
CA ASN A 92 -5.28 -9.04 5.48
C ASN A 92 -5.59 -7.56 5.27
N VAL A 93 -4.55 -6.74 5.13
CA VAL A 93 -4.72 -5.31 4.89
C VAL A 93 -5.16 -5.11 3.46
N ASP A 94 -6.34 -4.51 3.27
CA ASP A 94 -6.80 -4.11 1.96
C ASP A 94 -5.84 -3.06 1.36
N PRO A 95 -5.16 -3.36 0.25
CA PRO A 95 -4.20 -2.44 -0.35
C PRO A 95 -4.82 -1.16 -0.90
N GLY A 96 -6.09 -1.21 -1.33
CA GLY A 96 -6.85 -0.06 -1.79
C GLY A 96 -7.19 0.89 -0.67
N ILE A 97 -7.65 0.38 0.48
CA ILE A 97 -7.90 1.21 1.68
C ILE A 97 -6.59 1.84 2.15
N TRP A 98 -5.50 1.07 2.19
CA TRP A 98 -4.19 1.61 2.57
C TRP A 98 -3.66 2.67 1.58
N ALA A 99 -3.86 2.49 0.27
CA ALA A 99 -3.49 3.49 -0.73
C ALA A 99 -4.30 4.79 -0.56
N ALA A 100 -5.61 4.70 -0.30
CA ALA A 100 -6.45 5.85 -0.02
C ALA A 100 -6.00 6.57 1.27
N PHE A 101 -5.74 5.81 2.33
CA PHE A 101 -5.21 6.33 3.59
C PHE A 101 -3.90 7.10 3.40
N THR A 102 -2.89 6.49 2.78
CA THR A 102 -1.58 7.15 2.55
C THR A 102 -1.67 8.36 1.61
N THR A 103 -2.65 8.40 0.70
CA THR A 103 -2.93 9.59 -0.11
C THR A 103 -3.42 10.74 0.75
N LEU A 104 -4.33 10.47 1.69
CA LEU A 104 -4.82 11.48 2.64
C LEU A 104 -3.70 11.93 3.58
N GLU A 105 -2.81 11.04 3.98
CA GLU A 105 -1.61 11.42 4.74
C GLU A 105 -0.73 12.39 3.96
N ALA A 106 -0.56 12.19 2.65
CA ALA A 106 0.15 13.13 1.80
C ALA A 106 -0.51 14.52 1.83
N MET A 107 -1.85 14.57 1.74
CA MET A 107 -2.60 15.84 1.80
C MET A 107 -2.41 16.55 3.13
N TYR A 108 -2.53 15.84 4.26
CA TYR A 108 -2.32 16.44 5.58
C TYR A 108 -0.85 16.79 5.86
N ALA A 109 0.08 16.04 5.30
CA ALA A 109 1.51 16.38 5.35
C ALA A 109 1.79 17.68 4.59
N ILE A 110 1.15 17.92 3.45
CA ILE A 110 1.26 19.19 2.72
C ILE A 110 0.78 20.35 3.59
N GLN A 111 -0.38 20.20 4.22
CA GLN A 111 -0.98 21.25 5.05
C GLN A 111 -0.10 21.62 6.25
N LEU A 112 0.57 20.64 6.87
CA LEU A 112 1.36 20.84 8.08
C LEU A 112 2.85 21.11 7.82
N CYS A 113 3.41 20.53 6.76
CA CYS A 113 4.85 20.46 6.53
C CYS A 113 5.29 20.98 5.14
N GLY A 114 4.36 21.42 4.30
CA GLY A 114 4.63 21.90 2.95
C GLY A 114 4.73 20.80 1.89
N ASN A 115 4.78 21.19 0.62
CA ASN A 115 4.65 20.30 -0.54
C ASN A 115 5.64 19.13 -0.55
N GLU A 116 6.89 19.36 -0.16
CA GLU A 116 7.94 18.32 -0.18
C GLU A 116 7.65 17.15 0.77
N ALA A 117 6.83 17.36 1.80
CA ALA A 117 6.45 16.30 2.74
C ALA A 117 5.53 15.24 2.11
N ALA A 118 4.79 15.59 1.06
CA ALA A 118 3.88 14.69 0.37
C ALA A 118 4.59 13.47 -0.21
N LYS A 119 5.84 13.66 -0.69
CA LYS A 119 6.61 12.64 -1.40
C LYS A 119 6.79 11.37 -0.58
N TYR A 120 6.96 11.50 0.74
CA TYR A 120 7.09 10.37 1.65
C TYR A 120 5.87 9.44 1.57
N PHE A 121 4.67 10.01 1.64
CA PHE A 121 3.43 9.25 1.64
C PHE A 121 3.02 8.79 0.23
N LEU A 122 3.17 9.64 -0.79
CA LEU A 122 2.79 9.30 -2.17
C LEU A 122 3.58 8.11 -2.75
N VAL A 123 4.87 8.00 -2.44
CA VAL A 123 5.65 6.83 -2.90
C VAL A 123 5.12 5.54 -2.25
N ARG A 124 4.68 5.60 -0.98
CA ARG A 124 4.06 4.48 -0.27
C ARG A 124 2.67 4.16 -0.82
N THR A 125 1.89 5.17 -1.22
CA THR A 125 0.63 5.00 -1.96
C THR A 125 0.82 4.26 -3.28
N ILE A 126 1.79 4.68 -4.09
CA ILE A 126 2.07 4.03 -5.38
C ILE A 126 2.47 2.57 -5.17
N LEU A 127 3.33 2.33 -4.17
CA LEU A 127 3.80 1.00 -3.85
C LEU A 127 2.66 0.10 -3.31
N ALA A 128 1.80 0.65 -2.46
CA ALA A 128 0.59 -0.01 -1.97
C ALA A 128 -0.33 -0.49 -3.10
N GLY A 129 -0.60 0.35 -4.08
CA GLY A 129 -1.45 0.00 -5.22
C GLY A 129 -0.76 -0.95 -6.21
N SER A 130 0.54 -0.78 -6.42
CA SER A 130 1.28 -1.55 -7.43
C SER A 130 1.62 -2.98 -6.98
N LEU A 131 1.93 -3.19 -5.69
CA LEU A 131 2.41 -4.49 -5.21
C LEU A 131 1.40 -5.64 -5.38
N PRO A 132 0.11 -5.50 -5.00
CA PRO A 132 -0.86 -6.58 -5.16
C PRO A 132 -1.07 -6.93 -6.62
N PHE A 133 -1.17 -5.92 -7.49
CA PHE A 133 -1.29 -6.12 -8.92
C PHE A 133 -0.06 -6.85 -9.51
N ASN A 134 1.15 -6.41 -9.15
CA ASN A 134 2.37 -7.03 -9.62
C ASN A 134 2.52 -8.47 -9.11
N LEU A 135 2.13 -8.74 -7.86
CA LEU A 135 2.14 -10.09 -7.30
C LEU A 135 1.11 -10.99 -8.01
N TYR A 136 -0.11 -10.50 -8.23
CA TYR A 136 -1.15 -11.21 -8.98
C TYR A 136 -0.68 -11.59 -10.39
N VAL A 137 -0.16 -10.64 -11.17
CA VAL A 137 0.34 -10.91 -12.53
C VAL A 137 1.53 -11.87 -12.50
N ALA A 138 2.46 -11.71 -11.56
CA ALA A 138 3.61 -12.61 -11.43
C ALA A 138 3.17 -14.05 -11.10
N MET A 139 2.19 -14.22 -10.21
CA MET A 139 1.65 -15.53 -9.85
C MET A 139 0.97 -16.21 -11.02
N LEU A 140 0.05 -15.52 -11.72
CA LEU A 140 -0.66 -16.08 -12.87
C LEU A 140 0.30 -16.50 -14.00
N ASN A 141 1.24 -15.62 -14.35
CA ASN A 141 2.25 -15.94 -15.35
C ASN A 141 3.15 -17.10 -14.91
N HIS A 142 3.48 -17.22 -13.61
CA HIS A 142 4.29 -18.31 -13.09
C HIS A 142 3.59 -19.67 -13.20
N VAL A 143 2.27 -19.73 -12.94
CA VAL A 143 1.48 -20.97 -13.05
C VAL A 143 0.97 -21.22 -14.48
N GLY A 144 1.30 -20.36 -15.44
CA GLY A 144 0.89 -20.50 -16.84
C GLY A 144 -0.60 -20.27 -17.08
N VAL A 145 -1.25 -19.49 -16.21
CA VAL A 145 -2.68 -19.15 -16.32
C VAL A 145 -2.80 -17.80 -17.01
N ASP A 146 -3.71 -17.71 -18.00
CA ASP A 146 -4.03 -16.45 -18.67
C ASP A 146 -4.58 -15.44 -17.65
N ASN A 147 -4.12 -14.19 -17.72
CA ASN A 147 -4.62 -13.10 -16.90
C ASN A 147 -6.14 -12.90 -17.04
N GLN A 148 -6.73 -13.26 -18.19
CA GLN A 148 -8.18 -13.24 -18.37
C GLN A 148 -8.93 -14.28 -17.53
N PHE A 149 -8.30 -15.43 -17.24
CA PHE A 149 -8.92 -16.46 -16.42
C PHE A 149 -9.22 -15.95 -15.01
N GLY A 150 -8.29 -15.21 -14.38
CA GLY A 150 -8.52 -14.65 -13.06
C GLY A 150 -9.70 -13.66 -13.03
N VAL A 151 -9.86 -12.89 -14.11
CA VAL A 151 -11.00 -11.96 -14.27
C VAL A 151 -12.32 -12.72 -14.43
N GLU A 152 -12.37 -13.72 -15.31
CA GLU A 152 -13.59 -14.50 -15.54
C GLU A 152 -13.99 -15.33 -14.31
N LEU A 153 -13.02 -15.89 -13.59
CA LEU A 153 -13.28 -16.56 -12.31
C LEU A 153 -13.88 -15.60 -11.29
N PHE A 154 -13.27 -14.42 -11.11
CA PHE A 154 -13.76 -13.44 -10.15
C PHE A 154 -15.16 -12.93 -10.51
N LYS A 155 -15.41 -12.67 -11.80
CA LYS A 155 -16.74 -12.33 -12.33
C LYS A 155 -17.78 -13.40 -12.03
N SER A 156 -17.45 -14.68 -12.24
CA SER A 156 -18.34 -15.80 -11.94
C SER A 156 -18.70 -15.86 -10.45
N LEU A 157 -17.72 -15.64 -9.57
CA LEU A 157 -17.93 -15.61 -8.12
C LEU A 157 -18.80 -14.43 -7.68
N LEU A 158 -18.56 -13.23 -8.22
CA LEU A 158 -19.40 -12.05 -7.94
C LEU A 158 -20.84 -12.28 -8.37
N SER A 159 -21.06 -12.84 -9.56
CA SER A 159 -22.41 -13.14 -10.07
C SER A 159 -23.16 -14.16 -9.19
N GLN A 160 -22.45 -15.03 -8.47
CA GLN A 160 -23.03 -15.97 -7.50
C GLN A 160 -23.38 -15.30 -6.17
N SER A 161 -22.64 -14.24 -5.79
CA SER A 161 -22.91 -13.48 -4.55
C SER A 161 -24.12 -12.56 -4.65
N GLU A 162 -24.51 -12.15 -5.86
CA GLU A 162 -25.71 -11.34 -6.12
C GLU A 162 -27.00 -12.19 -6.25
N GLY A 163 -26.87 -13.52 -6.26
CA GLY A 163 -27.97 -14.48 -6.44
C GLY A 163 -28.50 -15.13 -5.15
N GLN A 164 -28.12 -14.63 -3.97
CA GLN A 164 -28.63 -15.02 -2.65
C GLN A 164 -29.26 -13.81 -1.95
#